data_AF-A0A1E8R8K4-F1
#
_entry.id   AF-A0A1E8R8K4-F1
#
_cell.length_a   1.000
_cell.length_b   1.000
_cell.length_c   1.000
_cell.angle_alpha   90.00
_cell.angle_beta   90.00
_cell.angle_gamma   90.00
#
_symmetry.space_group_name_H-M   'P 1'
#
loop_
_entity.id
_entity.type
_entity.pdbx_description
1 polymer ?
#
loop_
_entity_poly.entity_id
_entity_poly.type
_entity_poly.pdbx_seq_one_letter_code
_entity_poly.pdbx_strand_id
1 'polypeptide(L)'
;MDIRKGTKLIENGTKKAIIEFVFTDYIIYVFQGNLSQFDIVIKYKKDGKRIRTPKHIHWVVDIMMKMQGNEKVTKKYLFAIQNCWNNCVPLLNNDFETLKTLIENGEKDIKIEQYFDLNPFGEYDVEFLYVLMELLALQEKTNREDAYMFGKIIEELLEADRDIFKIISTAGFSGRRG
;
A
#
# COMPACT_ATOMS: atom_id res chain seq x y z
N MET A 1 -4.73 -5.96 13.30
CA MET A 1 -5.49 -6.40 12.10
C MET A 1 -5.96 -7.86 12.23
N ASP A 2 -7.06 -8.25 11.56
CA ASP A 2 -7.47 -9.65 11.34
C ASP A 2 -7.29 -10.04 9.86
N ILE A 3 -6.86 -11.28 9.59
CA ILE A 3 -6.60 -11.79 8.23
C ILE A 3 -7.50 -12.98 7.96
N ARG A 4 -8.29 -12.90 6.88
CA ARG A 4 -9.25 -13.96 6.54
C ARG A 4 -9.29 -14.27 5.06
N LYS A 5 -9.77 -15.49 4.74
CA LYS A 5 -10.02 -15.89 3.35
C LYS A 5 -11.02 -14.95 2.71
N GLY A 6 -10.76 -14.58 1.45
CA GLY A 6 -11.61 -13.63 0.76
C GLY A 6 -13.03 -14.17 0.58
N THR A 7 -14.00 -13.32 0.90
CA THR A 7 -15.44 -13.58 0.74
C THR A 7 -16.07 -12.57 -0.20
N LYS A 8 -15.43 -11.42 -0.39
CA LYS A 8 -15.94 -10.33 -1.20
C LYS A 8 -15.94 -10.68 -2.69
N LEU A 9 -17.06 -10.39 -3.34
CA LEU A 9 -17.23 -10.45 -4.79
C LEU A 9 -17.28 -9.04 -5.39
N ILE A 10 -16.66 -8.88 -6.56
CA ILE A 10 -16.74 -7.69 -7.43
C ILE A 10 -17.11 -8.14 -8.86
N GLU A 11 -17.21 -7.18 -9.79
CA GLU A 11 -17.48 -7.45 -11.22
C GLU A 11 -18.72 -8.35 -11.42
N ASN A 12 -19.85 -7.93 -10.83
CA ASN A 12 -21.12 -8.66 -10.87
C ASN A 12 -21.05 -10.11 -10.36
N GLY A 13 -20.15 -10.39 -9.41
CA GLY A 13 -20.04 -11.71 -8.79
C GLY A 13 -18.98 -12.63 -9.41
N THR A 14 -18.33 -12.21 -10.49
CA THR A 14 -17.39 -13.07 -11.22
C THR A 14 -16.00 -13.13 -10.56
N LYS A 15 -15.66 -12.12 -9.76
CA LYS A 15 -14.32 -11.98 -9.20
C LYS A 15 -14.35 -11.95 -7.68
N LYS A 16 -13.79 -13.00 -7.07
CA LYS A 16 -13.73 -13.20 -5.62
C LYS A 16 -12.38 -12.76 -5.07
N ALA A 17 -12.40 -12.14 -3.89
CA ALA A 17 -11.17 -11.83 -3.17
C ALA A 17 -10.44 -13.12 -2.79
N ILE A 18 -9.12 -13.08 -2.86
CA ILE A 18 -8.23 -14.14 -2.41
C ILE A 18 -8.08 -14.04 -0.89
N ILE A 19 -7.83 -12.83 -0.40
CA ILE A 19 -7.57 -12.51 1.01
C ILE A 19 -8.19 -11.16 1.38
N GLU A 20 -8.56 -11.04 2.65
CA GLU A 20 -9.10 -9.83 3.25
C GLU A 20 -8.30 -9.50 4.52
N PHE A 21 -7.83 -8.25 4.59
CA PHE A 21 -7.18 -7.66 5.76
C PHE A 21 -8.16 -6.69 6.42
N VAL A 22 -8.58 -7.00 7.64
CA VAL A 22 -9.63 -6.29 8.37
C VAL A 22 -8.99 -5.44 9.48
N PHE A 23 -9.20 -4.14 9.39
CA PHE A 23 -8.81 -3.12 10.35
C PHE A 23 -10.05 -2.58 11.06
N THR A 24 -9.87 -1.67 12.01
CA THR A 24 -10.98 -1.06 12.77
C THR A 24 -12.01 -0.40 11.86
N ASP A 25 -11.58 0.46 10.94
CA ASP A 25 -12.47 1.24 10.07
C ASP A 25 -12.39 0.85 8.59
N TYR A 26 -11.48 -0.06 8.24
CA TYR A 26 -11.12 -0.38 6.87
C TYR A 26 -11.03 -1.88 6.62
N ILE A 27 -11.29 -2.27 5.37
CA ILE A 27 -10.96 -3.60 4.86
C ILE A 27 -10.18 -3.43 3.56
N ILE A 28 -9.02 -4.08 3.46
CA ILE A 28 -8.29 -4.25 2.20
C ILE A 28 -8.67 -5.61 1.62
N TYR A 29 -8.96 -5.62 0.32
CA TYR A 29 -9.28 -6.79 -0.46
C TYR A 29 -8.22 -6.99 -1.54
N VAL A 30 -7.72 -8.20 -1.68
CA VAL A 30 -6.82 -8.57 -2.77
C VAL A 30 -7.53 -9.55 -3.70
N PHE A 31 -7.52 -9.26 -5.00
CA PHE A 31 -8.13 -10.08 -6.05
C PHE A 31 -7.07 -10.51 -7.06
N GLN A 32 -7.32 -11.59 -7.81
CA GLN A 32 -6.49 -11.95 -8.97
C GLN A 32 -6.48 -10.82 -9.99
N GLY A 33 -5.32 -10.39 -10.45
CA GLY A 33 -5.17 -9.46 -11.56
C GLY A 33 -5.05 -10.15 -12.91
N ASN A 34 -4.89 -9.35 -13.97
CA ASN A 34 -4.88 -9.83 -15.36
C ASN A 34 -3.59 -9.45 -16.12
N LEU A 35 -2.67 -8.70 -15.50
CA LEU A 35 -1.43 -8.24 -16.16
C LEU A 35 -0.37 -9.35 -16.26
N SER A 36 -0.33 -10.25 -15.27
CA SER A 36 0.59 -11.37 -15.20
C SER A 36 -0.07 -12.53 -14.42
N GLN A 37 0.56 -13.71 -14.42
CA GLN A 37 0.02 -14.90 -13.73
C GLN A 37 -0.26 -14.63 -12.24
N PHE A 38 0.66 -13.93 -11.57
CA PHE A 38 0.57 -13.63 -10.14
C PHE A 38 0.18 -12.18 -9.86
N ASP A 39 -0.35 -11.47 -10.86
CA ASP A 39 -0.88 -10.11 -10.69
C ASP A 39 -1.93 -10.10 -9.58
N ILE A 40 -1.93 -9.03 -8.79
CA ILE A 40 -2.91 -8.78 -7.75
C ILE A 40 -3.56 -7.42 -7.98
N VAL A 41 -4.87 -7.35 -7.73
CA VAL A 41 -5.64 -6.12 -7.75
C VAL A 41 -6.09 -5.80 -6.34
N ILE A 42 -5.63 -4.65 -5.85
CA ILE A 42 -5.95 -4.18 -4.51
C ILE A 42 -7.19 -3.29 -4.58
N LYS A 43 -8.11 -3.51 -3.65
CA LYS A 43 -9.22 -2.61 -3.36
C LYS A 43 -9.29 -2.39 -1.86
N TYR A 44 -9.93 -1.32 -1.43
CA TYR A 44 -10.21 -1.11 -0.02
C TYR A 44 -11.58 -0.47 0.18
N LYS A 45 -12.12 -0.62 1.39
CA LYS A 45 -13.39 -0.03 1.79
C LYS A 45 -13.25 0.54 3.19
N LYS A 46 -13.69 1.79 3.37
CA LYS A 46 -13.98 2.36 4.69
C LYS A 46 -15.41 2.01 5.09
N ASP A 47 -15.66 1.83 6.37
CA ASP A 47 -16.99 1.54 6.89
C ASP A 47 -18.05 2.55 6.42
N GLY A 48 -19.21 2.03 6.02
CA GLY A 48 -20.29 2.81 5.42
C GLY A 48 -19.98 3.44 4.05
N LYS A 49 -18.80 3.23 3.46
CA LYS A 49 -18.41 3.79 2.15
C LYS A 49 -18.35 2.73 1.05
N ARG A 50 -18.31 3.20 -0.19
CA ARG A 50 -18.09 2.33 -1.37
C ARG A 50 -16.65 1.81 -1.40
N ILE A 51 -16.47 0.66 -2.04
CA ILE A 51 -15.14 0.12 -2.36
C ILE A 51 -14.41 1.07 -3.32
N ARG A 52 -13.12 1.25 -3.10
CA ARG A 52 -12.23 2.11 -3.88
C ARG A 52 -11.00 1.32 -4.35
N THR A 53 -10.36 1.83 -5.40
CA THR A 53 -9.03 1.39 -5.81
C THR A 53 -8.03 2.37 -5.22
N PRO A 54 -6.97 1.90 -4.56
CA PRO A 54 -5.91 2.80 -4.10
C PRO A 54 -5.24 3.46 -5.30
N LYS A 55 -4.76 4.69 -5.10
CA LYS A 55 -3.94 5.44 -6.04
C LYS A 55 -2.78 6.01 -5.26
N HIS A 56 -1.61 6.15 -5.89
CA HIS A 56 -0.43 6.66 -5.19
C HIS A 56 -0.68 8.01 -4.54
N ILE A 57 -1.35 8.92 -5.26
CA ILE A 57 -1.73 10.24 -4.73
C ILE A 57 -2.47 10.20 -3.38
N HIS A 58 -3.28 9.17 -3.10
CA HIS A 58 -4.02 9.12 -1.84
C HIS A 58 -3.12 8.85 -0.64
N TRP A 59 -2.18 7.89 -0.75
CA TRP A 59 -1.26 7.61 0.36
C TRP A 59 -0.17 8.68 0.46
N VAL A 60 0.21 9.31 -0.66
CA VAL A 60 1.16 10.44 -0.65
C VAL A 60 0.62 11.62 0.14
N VAL A 61 -0.63 12.03 -0.12
CA VAL A 61 -1.26 13.13 0.62
C VAL A 61 -1.36 12.78 2.11
N ASP A 62 -1.70 11.54 2.44
CA ASP A 62 -1.76 11.07 3.83
C ASP A 62 -0.39 11.16 4.54
N ILE A 63 0.67 10.67 3.88
CA ILE A 63 2.05 10.79 4.37
C ILE A 63 2.47 12.25 4.54
N MET A 64 2.08 13.15 3.63
CA MET A 64 2.37 14.58 3.78
C MET A 64 1.71 15.18 5.03
N MET A 65 0.47 14.79 5.34
CA MET A 65 -0.20 15.21 6.58
C MET A 65 0.53 14.67 7.82
N LYS A 66 0.98 13.41 7.78
CA LYS A 66 1.84 12.82 8.83
C LYS A 66 3.18 13.54 8.97
N MET A 67 3.78 13.93 7.85
CA MET A 67 5.03 14.70 7.81
C MET A 67 4.86 16.07 8.50
N GLN A 68 3.73 16.74 8.27
CA GLN A 68 3.40 18.00 8.94
C GLN A 68 3.22 17.83 10.46
N GLY A 69 2.65 16.70 10.89
CA GLY A 69 2.44 16.40 12.30
C GLY A 69 3.73 16.02 13.03
N ASN A 70 4.51 15.10 12.45
CA ASN A 70 5.78 14.64 13.00
C ASN A 70 6.70 14.13 11.89
N GLU A 71 7.48 15.04 11.31
CA GLU A 71 8.41 14.73 10.23
C GLU A 71 9.43 13.65 10.60
N LYS A 72 10.00 13.71 11.81
CA LYS A 72 11.05 12.76 12.22
C LYS A 72 10.54 11.33 12.26
N VAL A 73 9.36 11.11 12.85
CA VAL A 73 8.75 9.77 12.93
C VAL A 73 8.23 9.33 11.56
N THR A 74 7.68 10.25 10.77
CA THR A 74 7.24 9.95 9.39
C THR A 74 8.39 9.52 8.49
N LYS A 75 9.55 10.20 8.57
CA LYS A 75 10.75 9.78 7.82
C LYS A 75 11.22 8.40 8.24
N LYS A 76 11.22 8.07 9.54
CA LYS A 76 11.56 6.72 10.02
C LYS A 76 10.60 5.66 9.49
N TYR A 77 9.30 5.98 9.40
CA TYR A 77 8.29 5.10 8.84
C TYR A 77 8.52 4.87 7.33
N LEU A 78 8.79 5.95 6.59
CA LEU A 78 9.14 5.87 5.16
C LEU A 78 10.42 5.08 4.89
N PHE A 79 11.45 5.20 5.74
CA PHE A 79 12.65 4.36 5.63
C PHE A 79 12.36 2.88 5.85
N ALA A 80 11.47 2.54 6.79
CA ALA A 80 11.05 1.15 6.99
C ALA A 80 10.34 0.61 5.74
N ILE A 81 9.42 1.39 5.17
CA ILE A 81 8.75 1.03 3.91
C ILE A 81 9.73 0.95 2.73
N GLN A 82 10.71 1.86 2.66
CA GLN A 82 11.74 1.82 1.62
C GLN A 82 12.57 0.53 1.71
N ASN A 83 12.89 0.09 2.91
CA ASN A 83 13.57 -1.20 3.12
C ASN A 83 12.71 -2.37 2.64
N CYS A 84 11.40 -2.37 2.92
CA CYS A 84 10.48 -3.37 2.37
C CYS A 84 10.51 -3.34 0.84
N TRP A 85 10.42 -2.16 0.21
CA TRP A 85 10.50 -2.02 -1.25
C TRP A 85 11.81 -2.57 -1.84
N ASN A 86 12.95 -2.26 -1.22
CA ASN A 86 14.26 -2.68 -1.69
C ASN A 86 14.47 -4.20 -1.59
N ASN A 87 13.86 -4.84 -0.59
CA ASN A 87 13.94 -6.28 -0.38
C ASN A 87 12.77 -7.05 -1.01
N CYS A 88 11.77 -6.34 -1.55
CA CYS A 88 10.59 -6.94 -2.16
C CYS A 88 10.96 -7.67 -3.45
N VAL A 89 10.62 -8.95 -3.50
CA VAL A 89 10.76 -9.80 -4.68
C VAL A 89 9.40 -10.03 -5.34
N PRO A 90 9.34 -10.20 -6.68
CA PRO A 90 8.11 -10.57 -7.38
C PRO A 90 7.44 -11.82 -6.78
N LEU A 91 6.10 -11.85 -6.79
CA LEU A 91 5.35 -13.02 -6.34
C LEU A 91 5.62 -14.23 -7.23
N LEU A 92 5.92 -15.36 -6.59
CA LEU A 92 5.97 -16.68 -7.23
C LEU A 92 4.63 -17.42 -7.16
N ASN A 93 3.70 -16.91 -6.35
CA ASN A 93 2.33 -17.36 -6.17
C ASN A 93 1.52 -16.23 -5.51
N ASN A 94 0.21 -16.17 -5.71
CA ASN A 94 -0.65 -15.12 -5.14
C ASN A 94 -1.86 -15.69 -4.39
N ASP A 95 -1.78 -16.92 -3.91
CA ASP A 95 -2.82 -17.54 -3.09
C ASP A 95 -2.91 -16.95 -1.67
N PHE A 96 -3.92 -17.41 -0.92
CA PHE A 96 -4.20 -16.93 0.42
C PHE A 96 -3.02 -17.13 1.38
N GLU A 97 -2.40 -18.31 1.40
CA GLU A 97 -1.31 -18.62 2.35
C GLU A 97 -0.05 -17.82 2.03
N THR A 98 0.25 -17.63 0.74
CA THR A 98 1.38 -16.83 0.27
C THR A 98 1.23 -15.38 0.69
N LEU A 99 0.07 -14.76 0.42
CA LEU A 99 -0.19 -13.36 0.76
C LEU A 99 -0.28 -13.13 2.28
N LYS A 100 -0.89 -14.08 3.02
CA LYS A 100 -0.95 -14.04 4.49
C LYS A 100 0.45 -14.06 5.09
N THR A 101 1.28 -15.02 4.69
CA THR A 101 2.63 -15.20 5.21
C THR A 101 3.53 -14.01 4.90
N LEU A 102 3.36 -13.39 3.73
CA LEU A 102 4.13 -12.21 3.34
C LEU A 102 3.89 -11.04 4.31
N ILE A 103 2.63 -10.68 4.54
CA ILE A 103 2.28 -9.58 5.44
C ILE A 103 2.65 -9.92 6.90
N GLU A 104 2.35 -11.13 7.37
CA GLU A 104 2.70 -11.55 8.74
C GLU A 104 4.21 -11.57 8.99
N ASN A 105 5.03 -11.82 7.97
CA ASN A 105 6.49 -11.76 8.11
C ASN A 105 7.02 -10.32 8.02
N GLY A 106 6.50 -9.50 7.12
CA GLY A 106 6.85 -8.07 7.05
C GLY A 106 6.57 -7.33 8.36
N GLU A 107 5.43 -7.62 9.01
CA GLU A 107 5.09 -7.08 10.33
C GLU A 107 6.02 -7.56 11.46
N LYS A 108 6.71 -8.70 11.32
CA LYS A 108 7.72 -9.12 12.31
C LYS A 108 9.02 -8.32 12.18
N ASP A 109 9.35 -7.90 10.96
CA ASP A 109 10.56 -7.13 10.67
C ASP A 109 10.41 -5.65 11.03
N ILE A 110 9.17 -5.16 11.16
CA ILE A 110 8.84 -3.79 11.52
C ILE A 110 7.97 -3.74 12.77
N LYS A 111 8.46 -3.12 13.85
CA LYS A 111 7.63 -2.79 15.02
C LYS A 111 6.69 -1.64 14.69
N ILE A 112 5.48 -1.94 14.21
CA ILE A 112 4.53 -0.94 13.72
C ILE A 112 4.07 0.03 14.83
N GLU A 113 4.07 -0.43 16.08
CA GLU A 113 3.60 0.32 17.25
C GLU A 113 4.44 1.57 17.51
N GLN A 114 5.71 1.57 17.09
CA GLN A 114 6.60 2.74 17.24
C GLN A 114 6.14 3.94 16.39
N TYR A 115 5.20 3.72 15.47
CA TYR A 115 4.66 4.75 14.57
C TYR A 115 3.23 5.17 14.91
N PHE A 116 2.62 4.65 15.99
CA PHE A 116 1.23 4.95 16.36
C PHE A 116 0.99 6.44 16.66
N ASP A 117 2.03 7.18 17.05
CA ASP A 117 1.98 8.65 17.21
C ASP A 117 1.67 9.39 15.90
N LEU A 118 1.73 8.71 14.74
CA LEU A 118 1.33 9.28 13.45
C LEU A 118 -0.17 9.13 13.15
N ASN A 119 -0.91 8.27 13.87
CA ASN A 119 -2.33 8.02 13.64
C ASN A 119 -3.23 9.26 13.76
N PRO A 120 -2.93 10.27 14.60
CA PRO A 120 -3.71 11.51 14.63
C PRO A 120 -3.62 12.39 13.38
N PHE A 121 -2.68 12.10 12.46
CA PHE A 121 -2.43 12.92 11.27
C PHE A 121 -2.83 12.17 10.00
N GLY A 122 -3.68 12.76 9.17
CA GLY A 122 -4.18 12.12 7.95
C GLY A 122 -5.47 11.32 8.17
N GLU A 123 -5.83 10.52 7.16
CA GLU A 123 -7.06 9.71 7.08
C GLU A 123 -6.82 8.24 7.44
N TYR A 124 -5.61 7.73 7.21
CA TYR A 124 -5.24 6.33 7.40
C TYR A 124 -4.44 6.13 8.69
N ASP A 125 -4.76 5.11 9.48
CA ASP A 125 -3.84 4.64 10.52
C ASP A 125 -2.59 3.99 9.90
N VAL A 126 -1.50 3.92 10.65
CA VAL A 126 -0.21 3.42 10.15
C VAL A 126 -0.21 1.93 9.83
N GLU A 127 -1.06 1.13 10.49
CA GLU A 127 -1.15 -0.32 10.25
C GLU A 127 -1.80 -0.56 8.89
N PHE A 128 -2.95 0.07 8.62
CA PHE A 128 -3.61 0.05 7.32
C PHE A 128 -2.69 0.59 6.22
N LEU A 129 -2.03 1.72 6.47
CA LEU A 129 -1.15 2.36 5.50
C LEU A 129 0.04 1.47 5.15
N TYR A 130 0.59 0.76 6.14
CA TYR A 130 1.70 -0.17 5.96
C TYR A 130 1.30 -1.32 5.03
N VAL A 131 0.22 -2.03 5.37
CA VAL A 131 -0.26 -3.16 4.56
C VAL A 131 -0.65 -2.71 3.16
N LEU A 132 -1.29 -1.55 3.02
CA LEU A 132 -1.65 -1.00 1.71
C LEU A 132 -0.41 -0.73 0.86
N MET A 133 0.62 -0.11 1.45
CA MET A 133 1.84 0.26 0.75
C MET A 133 2.70 -0.97 0.39
N GLU A 134 2.79 -1.96 1.27
CA GLU A 134 3.47 -3.23 1.02
C GLU A 134 2.81 -4.01 -0.13
N LEU A 135 1.48 -4.08 -0.16
CA LEU A 135 0.75 -4.71 -1.28
C LEU A 135 0.95 -3.95 -2.59
N LEU A 136 0.98 -2.62 -2.57
CA LEU A 136 1.25 -1.80 -3.77
C LEU A 136 2.68 -2.02 -4.29
N ALA A 137 3.66 -2.05 -3.39
CA ALA A 137 5.05 -2.39 -3.73
C ALA A 137 5.14 -3.77 -4.39
N LEU A 138 4.51 -4.77 -3.78
CA LEU A 138 4.46 -6.14 -4.28
C LEU A 138 3.78 -6.24 -5.66
N GLN A 139 2.65 -5.55 -5.83
CA GLN A 139 1.94 -5.49 -7.11
C GLN A 139 2.82 -4.89 -8.20
N GLU A 140 3.54 -3.80 -7.91
CA GLU A 140 4.40 -3.14 -8.89
C GLU A 140 5.58 -4.03 -9.28
N LYS A 141 6.31 -4.57 -8.31
CA LYS A 141 7.43 -5.50 -8.53
C LYS A 141 7.03 -6.75 -9.31
N THR A 142 5.86 -7.31 -9.02
CA THR A 142 5.37 -8.53 -9.68
C THR A 142 5.04 -8.31 -11.15
N ASN A 143 4.49 -7.14 -11.50
CA ASN A 143 3.96 -6.90 -12.84
C ASN A 143 4.92 -6.18 -13.78
N ARG A 144 5.84 -5.37 -13.25
CA ARG A 144 6.77 -4.57 -14.05
C ARG A 144 8.07 -4.33 -13.29
N GLU A 145 9.11 -5.05 -13.65
CA GLU A 145 10.46 -4.82 -13.12
C GLU A 145 11.03 -3.43 -13.48
N ASP A 146 10.49 -2.79 -14.52
CA ASP A 146 10.85 -1.44 -14.98
C ASP A 146 10.01 -0.33 -14.33
N ALA A 147 8.95 -0.67 -13.58
CA ALA A 147 8.13 0.29 -12.87
C ALA A 147 8.70 0.54 -11.47
N TYR A 148 9.09 1.79 -11.22
CA TYR A 148 9.67 2.26 -9.97
C TYR A 148 8.88 3.43 -9.36
N MET A 149 7.60 3.60 -9.72
CA MET A 149 6.79 4.72 -9.23
C MET A 149 6.68 4.70 -7.71
N PHE A 150 6.40 3.54 -7.10
CA PHE A 150 6.37 3.42 -5.64
C PHE A 150 7.70 3.87 -5.01
N GLY A 151 8.82 3.27 -5.41
CA GLY A 151 10.15 3.59 -4.87
C GLY A 151 10.54 5.06 -5.08
N LYS A 152 10.33 5.58 -6.30
CA LYS A 152 10.63 6.96 -6.67
C LYS A 152 9.88 7.97 -5.80
N ILE A 153 8.60 7.73 -5.52
CA ILE A 153 7.81 8.63 -4.66
C ILE A 153 8.35 8.61 -3.22
N ILE A 154 8.75 7.45 -2.70
CA ILE A 154 9.35 7.35 -1.37
C ILE A 154 10.67 8.13 -1.31
N GLU A 155 11.51 8.02 -2.33
CA GLU A 155 12.75 8.79 -2.45
C GLU A 155 12.48 10.30 -2.45
N GLU A 156 11.54 10.78 -3.29
CA GLU A 156 11.16 12.19 -3.35
C GLU A 156 10.58 12.69 -2.00
N LEU A 157 9.82 11.86 -1.27
CA LEU A 157 9.29 12.18 0.06
C LEU A 157 10.36 12.24 1.17
N LEU A 158 11.51 11.61 0.95
CA LEU A 158 12.63 11.56 1.88
C LEU A 158 13.67 12.67 1.62
N GLU A 159 13.61 13.35 0.47
CA GLU A 159 14.46 14.51 0.18
C GLU A 159 14.36 15.59 1.28
N ALA A 160 15.44 16.36 1.47
CA ALA A 160 15.46 17.44 2.45
C ALA A 160 14.68 18.67 1.96
N ASP A 161 14.86 19.03 0.69
CA ASP A 161 14.21 20.16 0.02
C ASP A 161 13.14 19.68 -0.96
N ARG A 162 12.06 19.13 -0.41
CA ARG A 162 11.03 18.41 -1.18
C ARG A 162 10.20 19.34 -2.04
N ASP A 163 10.15 19.06 -3.32
CA ASP A 163 9.20 19.70 -4.22
C ASP A 163 7.83 18.98 -4.16
N ILE A 164 6.91 19.55 -3.39
CA ILE A 164 5.55 19.02 -3.22
C ILE A 164 4.82 18.92 -4.56
N PHE A 165 4.98 19.89 -5.47
CA PHE A 165 4.30 19.86 -6.77
C PHE A 165 4.81 18.72 -7.64
N LYS A 166 6.13 18.50 -7.64
CA LYS A 166 6.75 17.34 -8.31
C LYS A 166 6.22 16.03 -7.74
N ILE A 167 6.21 15.87 -6.41
CA ILE A 167 5.74 14.64 -5.75
C ILE A 167 4.27 14.34 -6.09
N ILE A 168 3.40 15.35 -6.00
CA ILE A 168 1.98 15.22 -6.33
C ILE A 168 1.79 14.89 -7.81
N SER A 169 2.58 15.49 -8.70
CA SER A 169 2.56 15.19 -10.14
C SER A 169 2.98 13.75 -10.41
N THR A 170 4.10 13.29 -9.82
CA THR A 170 4.58 11.90 -9.92
C THR A 170 3.50 10.92 -9.43
N ALA A 171 2.88 11.19 -8.27
CA ALA A 171 1.88 10.32 -7.66
C ALA A 171 0.50 10.35 -8.34
N GLY A 172 0.19 11.44 -9.06
CA GLY A 172 -1.02 11.60 -9.85
C GLY A 172 -0.92 11.00 -11.25
N PHE A 173 0.29 10.65 -11.70
CA PHE A 173 0.52 10.12 -13.04
C PHE A 173 -0.13 8.73 -13.19
N SER A 174 -0.95 8.58 -14.24
CA SER A 174 -1.71 7.33 -14.51
C SER A 174 -1.22 6.58 -15.75
N GLY A 175 -0.05 6.92 -16.30
CA GLY A 175 0.53 6.21 -17.45
C GLY A 175 -0.14 6.50 -18.80
N ARG A 176 -1.26 7.24 -18.85
CA ARG A 176 -1.82 7.72 -20.11
C ARG A 176 -1.01 8.91 -20.62
N ARG A 177 -0.13 8.66 -21.60
CA ARG A 177 0.25 9.70 -22.56
C ARG A 177 -1.04 10.15 -23.26
N GLY A 178 -1.29 11.45 -23.26
CA GLY A 178 -2.27 12.05 -24.15
C GLY A 178 -1.84 11.90 -25.61
#